data_AF-A0A626V9N0-F1
#
_entry.id   AF-A0A626V9N0-F1
#
_cell.length_a   1.000
_cell.length_b   1.000
_cell.length_c   1.000
_cell.angle_alpha   90.00
_cell.angle_beta   90.00
_cell.angle_gamma   90.00
#
_symmetry.space_group_name_H-M   'P 1'
#
loop_
_entity.id
_entity.type
_entity.pdbx_description
1 polymer ?
#
loop_
_entity_poly.entity_id
_entity_poly.type
_entity_poly.pdbx_seq_one_letter_code
_entity_poly.pdbx_strand_id
1 'polypeptide(L)' 'MIYILEFFKGASLALMLFGALFFFFKFHSFLYFFLGFLPGLLLSLVFVCLIENYELKLKINQDKSK' A
#
# COMPACT_ATOMS: atom_id res chain seq x y z
N MET A 1 3.61 -7.75 14.21
CA MET A 1 3.53 -6.36 13.68
C MET A 1 3.80 -6.32 12.18
N ILE A 2 4.90 -6.91 11.69
CA ILE A 2 5.22 -6.94 10.26
C ILE A 2 4.15 -7.65 9.39
N TYR A 3 3.61 -8.79 9.85
CA TYR A 3 2.52 -9.49 9.15
C TYR A 3 1.25 -8.65 8.96
N ILE A 4 0.93 -7.77 9.92
CA ILE A 4 -0.23 -6.88 9.82
C ILE A 4 0.03 -5.82 8.75
N LEU A 5 1.24 -5.26 8.69
CA LEU A 5 1.64 -4.30 7.65
C LEU A 5 1.63 -4.94 6.26
N GLU A 6 2.10 -6.19 6.14
CA GLU A 6 2.04 -6.94 4.87
C GLU A 6 0.60 -7.21 4.42
N PHE A 7 -0.29 -7.57 5.35
CA PHE A 7 -1.71 -7.70 5.05
C PHE A 7 -2.30 -6.39 4.53
N PHE A 8 -2.02 -5.28 5.20
CA PHE A 8 -2.51 -3.97 4.77
C PHE A 8 -1.91 -3.49 3.44
N LYS A 9 -0.65 -3.83 3.15
CA LYS A 9 -0.08 -3.67 1.81
C LYS A 9 -0.91 -4.45 0.77
N GLY A 10 -1.23 -5.71 1.03
CA GLY A 10 -2.11 -6.49 0.15
C GLY A 10 -3.50 -5.86 -0.01
N ALA A 11 -4.12 -5.43 1.09
CA ALA A 11 -5.43 -4.78 1.08
C ALA A 11 -5.41 -3.46 0.29
N SER A 12 -4.33 -2.68 0.37
CA SER A 12 -4.19 -1.45 -0.41
C SER A 12 -4.06 -1.69 -1.92
N LEU A 13 -3.39 -2.77 -2.33
CA LEU A 13 -3.32 -3.17 -3.75
C LEU A 13 -4.68 -3.65 -4.25
N ALA A 14 -5.43 -4.38 -3.43
CA ALA A 14 -6.80 -4.75 -3.74
C ALA A 14 -7.68 -3.49 -3.89
N LEU A 15 -7.59 -2.56 -2.94
CA LEU A 15 -8.33 -1.29 -2.99
C LEU A 15 -7.99 -0.49 -4.26
N MET A 16 -6.73 -0.47 -4.68
CA MET A 16 -6.27 0.16 -5.91
C MET A 16 -6.98 -0.43 -7.15
N LEU A 17 -6.98 -1.76 -7.28
CA LEU A 17 -7.62 -2.46 -8.40
C LEU A 17 -9.15 -2.32 -8.37
N PHE A 18 -9.78 -2.67 -7.26
CA PHE A 18 -11.24 -2.64 -7.13
C PHE A 18 -11.79 -1.22 -7.19
N GLY A 19 -11.10 -0.24 -6.58
CA GLY A 19 -11.46 1.17 -6.67
C GLY A 19 -11.40 1.68 -8.10
N ALA A 20 -10.30 1.44 -8.80
CA ALA A 20 -10.14 1.87 -10.20
C ALA A 20 -11.20 1.26 -11.12
N LEU A 21 -11.45 -0.05 -11.00
CA LEU A 21 -12.47 -0.76 -11.79
C LEU A 21 -13.87 -0.27 -11.46
N PHE A 22 -14.22 -0.11 -10.17
CA PHE A 22 -15.54 0.38 -9.75
C PHE A 22 -15.87 1.75 -10.35
N PHE A 23 -14.93 2.70 -10.23
CA PHE A 23 -15.12 4.04 -10.80
C PHE A 23 -15.15 4.03 -12.32
N PHE A 24 -14.32 3.20 -12.97
CA PHE A 24 -14.34 3.07 -14.42
C PHE A 24 -15.66 2.50 -14.94
N PHE A 25 -16.20 1.43 -14.34
CA PHE A 25 -17.48 0.87 -14.74
C PHE A 25 -18.66 1.80 -14.43
N LYS A 26 -18.58 2.60 -13.37
CA LYS A 26 -19.65 3.53 -12.99
C LYS A 26 -19.73 4.75 -13.89
N PHE A 27 -18.60 5.31 -14.30
CA PHE A 27 -18.54 6.58 -15.03
C PHE A 27 -18.08 6.44 -16.49
N HIS A 28 -17.70 5.23 -16.93
CA HIS A 28 -17.21 4.91 -18.28
C HIS A 28 -16.11 5.85 -18.79
N SER A 29 -15.26 6.34 -17.90
CA SER A 29 -14.23 7.32 -18.23
C SER A 29 -12.91 7.01 -17.55
N PHE A 30 -11.83 7.12 -18.32
CA PHE A 30 -10.46 6.87 -17.87
C PHE A 30 -9.99 7.84 -16.78
N LEU A 31 -10.52 9.06 -16.72
CA LEU A 31 -10.18 9.99 -15.63
C LEU A 31 -10.61 9.44 -14.26
N TYR A 32 -11.81 8.83 -14.20
CA TYR A 32 -12.31 8.23 -12.97
C TYR A 32 -11.59 6.93 -12.61
N PHE A 33 -11.03 6.20 -13.59
CA PHE A 33 -10.13 5.08 -13.32
C PHE A 33 -8.91 5.54 -12.51
N PHE A 34 -8.24 6.62 -12.93
CA PHE A 34 -7.10 7.17 -12.18
C PHE A 34 -7.50 7.67 -10.79
N LEU A 35 -8.68 8.28 -10.67
CA LEU A 35 -9.20 8.75 -9.38
C LEU A 35 -9.44 7.58 -8.40
N GLY A 36 -9.97 6.45 -8.89
CA GLY A 36 -10.14 5.23 -8.09
C GLY A 36 -8.83 4.50 -7.78
N PHE A 37 -7.83 4.64 -8.64
CA PHE A 37 -6.50 4.04 -8.49
C PHE A 37 -5.65 4.76 -7.42
N LEU A 38 -5.66 6.10 -7.44
CA LEU A 38 -4.81 6.95 -6.60
C LEU A 38 -4.81 6.59 -5.09
N PRO A 39 -5.96 6.43 -4.42
CA PRO A 39 -5.97 6.20 -2.97
C PRO A 39 -5.32 4.85 -2.60
N GLY A 40 -5.57 3.80 -3.37
CA GLY A 40 -4.95 2.48 -3.14
C GLY A 40 -3.45 2.50 -3.39
N LEU A 41 -3.00 3.21 -4.44
CA LEU A 41 -1.57 3.41 -4.73
C LEU A 41 -0.87 4.12 -3.58
N LEU A 42 -1.42 5.25 -3.11
CA LEU A 42 -0.85 6.04 -2.01
C LEU A 42 -0.74 5.18 -0.74
N LEU A 43 -1.79 4.44 -0.41
CA LEU A 43 -1.80 3.57 0.76
C LEU A 43 -0.75 2.45 0.66
N SER A 44 -0.58 1.86 -0.54
CA SER A 44 0.42 0.83 -0.79
C SER A 44 1.84 1.36 -0.60
N LEU A 45 2.13 2.58 -1.07
CA LEU A 45 3.43 3.21 -0.87
C LEU A 45 3.72 3.44 0.62
N VAL A 46 2.73 3.94 1.37
CA VAL A 46 2.86 4.13 2.82
C VAL A 46 3.19 2.82 3.52
N PHE A 47 2.48 1.73 3.21
CA PHE A 47 2.75 0.44 3.85
C PHE A 47 4.12 -0.15 3.46
N VAL A 48 4.56 0.00 2.20
CA VAL A 48 5.91 -0.41 1.80
C VAL A 48 6.97 0.35 2.61
N CYS A 49 6.86 1.68 2.70
CA CYS A 49 7.80 2.47 3.49
C CYS A 49 7.80 2.09 4.98
N LEU A 50 6.63 1.80 5.56
CA LEU A 50 6.54 1.36 6.95
C LEU A 50 7.20 0.00 7.20
N ILE A 51 7.02 -0.95 6.27
CA ILE A 51 7.64 -2.27 6.35
C ILE A 51 9.17 -2.12 6.27
N GLU A 52 9.67 -1.43 5.24
CA GLU A 52 11.11 -1.22 5.07
C GLU A 52 11.74 -0.51 6.26
N ASN A 53 11.09 0.55 6.76
CA ASN A 53 11.55 1.28 7.93
C ASN A 53 11.57 0.40 9.19
N TYR A 54 10.57 -0.47 9.36
CA TYR A 54 10.53 -1.41 10.48
C TYR A 54 11.69 -2.41 10.40
N GLU A 55 11.97 -2.97 9.22
CA GLU A 55 13.09 -3.89 9.01
C GLU A 55 14.45 -3.22 9.25
N LEU A 56 14.64 -1.99 8.76
CA LEU A 56 15.85 -1.21 8.99
C LEU A 56 16.08 -0.95 10.48
N LYS A 57 15.03 -0.56 11.22
CA LYS A 57 15.12 -0.35 12.67
C LYS A 57 15.51 -1.64 13.41
N LEU A 58 15.01 -2.78 12.95
CA LEU A 58 15.33 -4.09 13.52
C LEU A 58 16.80 -4.46 13.30
N LYS A 59 17.33 -4.23 12.09
CA LYS A 59 18.75 -4.42 11.75
C LYS A 59 19.67 -3.52 12.58
N ILE A 60 19.35 -2.23 12.71
CA ILE A 60 20.14 -1.27 13.50
C ILE A 60 20.19 -1.68 14.98
N ASN A 61 19.07 -2.14 15.55
CA ASN A 61 19.04 -2.57 16.94
C ASN A 61 19.82 -3.87 17.18
N GLN A 62 19.86 -4.78 16.19
CA GLN A 62 20.67 -5.99 16.26
C GLN A 62 22.17 -5.67 16.22
N ASP A 63 22.58 -4.69 15.41
CA ASP A 63 23.98 -4.26 15.30
C ASP A 63 24.49 -3.61 16.59
N LYS A 64 23.67 -2.75 17.24
CA LYS A 64 24.00 -2.12 18.53
C LYS A 64 24.08 -3.09 19.72
N SER A 65 23.56 -4.31 19.58
CA SER A 65 23.58 -5.33 20.64
C SER A 65 24.80 -6.25 20.54
N LYS A 66 25.64 -6.11 19.51
CA LYS A 66 26.95 -6.76 19.38
C LYS A 66 28.06 -5.83 19.86
#